data_AF-A0A957NWA5-F1
#
_entry.id   AF-A0A957NWA5-F1
#
_cell.length_a   1.000
_cell.length_b   1.000
_cell.length_c   1.000
_cell.angle_alpha   90.00
_cell.angle_beta   90.00
_cell.angle_gamma   90.00
#
_symmetry.space_group_name_H-M   'P 1'
#
loop_
_entity.id
_entity.type
_entity.pdbx_description
1 polymer ?
#
loop_
_entity_poly.entity_id
_entity_poly.type
_entity_poly.pdbx_seq_one_letter_code
_entity_poly.pdbx_strand_id
1 'polypeptide(L)'
;MNKERPTIRQSISSPAPVATARPDEHWLYFLMLLMPESIYGWLLYSAPAPRSLPSLLLITAFFGLHIVLFLLAPRLPRRFGWLIGYAIVQSILIFAIVLVTSATPQPITLLLFAALAAQMVALFQGAIRPAIGVSALFLSIVVIDYLFFWGWSALLGFLLVTLPLTAFLMALVYLYLRQMHAHQEAQGLLTALEAAHQQLAAYAARVEDLTLTAERQRLARELHDTLAQGLAGLLLQLEQVESHLERGNTVRAQSIIRQAMARARDRLADARHAIDDLRSGDFLLDVNDNVCAEVDRFCAATALPCHCALQAPAQLPLVLHE
;
A
#
# COMPACT_ATOMS: atom_id res chain seq x y z
N MET A 1 23.43 26.01 34.19
CA MET A 1 22.14 25.31 34.46
C MET A 1 21.05 26.16 33.83
N ASN A 2 20.10 25.72 33.01
CA ASN A 2 19.79 24.49 32.32
C ASN A 2 18.89 24.97 31.16
N LYS A 3 19.34 24.85 29.90
CA LYS A 3 18.52 25.24 28.73
C LYS A 3 17.67 24.03 28.37
N GLU A 4 16.38 24.09 28.67
CA GLU A 4 15.42 23.09 28.25
C GLU A 4 15.31 23.07 26.71
N ARG A 5 15.58 21.90 26.12
CA ARG A 5 15.26 21.59 24.73
C ARG A 5 13.79 21.23 24.64
N PRO A 6 13.00 21.75 23.68
CA PRO A 6 11.67 21.22 23.42
C PRO A 6 11.79 19.85 22.74
N THR A 7 11.33 18.83 23.44
CA THR A 7 11.24 17.43 22.99
C THR A 7 10.21 17.32 21.86
N ILE A 8 10.67 17.18 20.62
CA ILE A 8 9.86 16.73 19.48
C ILE A 8 9.64 15.22 19.66
N ARG A 9 8.69 14.84 20.50
CA ARG A 9 8.34 13.44 20.71
C ARG A 9 6.91 13.32 21.18
N GLN A 10 5.94 13.48 20.27
CA GLN A 10 4.57 12.93 20.38
C GLN A 10 3.70 13.43 19.21
N SER A 11 3.78 12.77 18.05
CA SER A 11 2.63 12.69 17.12
C SER A 11 2.72 11.54 16.10
N ILE A 12 3.60 10.56 16.30
CA ILE A 12 3.71 9.40 15.41
C ILE A 12 3.21 8.17 16.15
N SER A 13 1.89 8.06 16.30
CA SER A 13 1.23 6.77 16.53
C SER A 13 -0.28 6.95 16.43
N SER A 14 -0.81 6.87 15.22
CA SER A 14 -2.08 6.18 15.05
C SER A 14 -1.82 5.05 14.08
N PRO A 15 -1.93 3.77 14.49
CA PRO A 15 -2.07 2.71 13.51
C PRO A 15 -3.31 3.03 12.67
N ALA A 16 -3.21 2.89 11.35
CA ALA A 16 -4.34 2.98 10.46
C ALA A 16 -5.46 2.05 10.98
N PRO A 17 -6.74 2.46 10.90
CA PRO A 17 -7.83 1.63 11.38
C PRO A 17 -7.76 0.28 10.68
N VAL A 18 -7.66 -0.78 11.49
CA VAL A 18 -7.75 -2.17 11.05
C VAL A 18 -8.99 -2.28 10.16
N ALA A 19 -8.77 -2.67 8.90
CA ALA A 19 -9.81 -2.83 7.91
C ALA A 19 -10.95 -3.66 8.52
N THR A 20 -12.10 -3.01 8.71
CA THR A 20 -13.35 -3.67 9.07
C THR A 20 -13.61 -4.76 8.03
N ALA A 21 -13.89 -5.99 8.49
CA ALA A 21 -14.22 -7.13 7.65
C ALA A 21 -15.17 -6.70 6.53
N ARG A 22 -14.75 -6.93 5.28
CA ARG A 22 -15.43 -6.41 4.09
C ARG A 22 -16.66 -7.25 3.75
N PRO A 23 -17.66 -6.67 3.05
CA PRO A 23 -18.95 -7.30 2.74
C PRO A 23 -18.89 -8.52 1.79
N ASP A 24 -17.72 -8.91 1.31
CA ASP A 24 -17.53 -9.97 0.32
C ASP A 24 -17.69 -11.39 0.89
N GLU A 25 -17.33 -11.63 2.16
CA GLU A 25 -17.54 -12.94 2.79
C GLU A 25 -19.04 -13.31 2.90
N HIS A 26 -19.90 -12.31 3.11
CA HIS A 26 -21.34 -12.53 3.27
C HIS A 26 -22.01 -13.06 1.99
N TRP A 27 -21.48 -12.75 0.81
CA TRP A 27 -22.06 -13.20 -0.46
C TRP A 27 -21.95 -14.71 -0.65
N LEU A 28 -20.85 -15.33 -0.24
CA LEU A 28 -20.70 -16.79 -0.30
C LEU A 28 -21.67 -17.49 0.66
N TYR A 29 -21.78 -17.01 1.89
CA TYR A 29 -22.74 -17.55 2.87
C TYR A 29 -24.18 -17.36 2.39
N PHE A 30 -24.50 -16.21 1.79
CA PHE A 30 -25.80 -15.94 1.19
C PHE A 30 -26.11 -16.90 0.02
N LEU A 31 -25.15 -17.12 -0.88
CA LEU A 31 -25.31 -18.04 -2.01
C LEU A 31 -25.46 -19.50 -1.54
N MET A 32 -24.72 -19.90 -0.51
CA MET A 32 -24.87 -21.21 0.13
C MET A 32 -26.21 -21.35 0.87
N LEU A 33 -26.78 -20.28 1.44
CA LEU A 33 -28.09 -20.28 2.10
C LEU A 33 -29.25 -20.38 1.10
N LEU A 34 -29.10 -19.75 -0.07
CA LEU A 34 -30.11 -19.80 -1.15
C LEU A 34 -30.29 -21.22 -1.70
N MET A 35 -29.27 -22.07 -1.58
CA MET A 35 -29.30 -23.46 -2.03
C MET A 35 -30.37 -24.29 -1.28
N PRO A 36 -30.32 -24.48 0.05
CA PRO A 36 -31.36 -25.19 0.78
C PRO A 36 -32.78 -24.64 0.59
N GLU A 37 -32.95 -23.32 0.48
CA GLU A 37 -34.25 -22.69 0.25
C GLU A 37 -34.83 -23.03 -1.13
N SER A 38 -34.00 -22.92 -2.19
CA SER A 38 -34.41 -23.28 -3.55
C SER A 38 -34.76 -24.77 -3.68
N ILE A 39 -34.01 -25.62 -2.97
CA ILE A 39 -34.24 -27.07 -2.90
C ILE A 39 -35.56 -27.39 -2.20
N TYR A 40 -35.83 -26.74 -1.06
CA TYR A 40 -37.09 -26.91 -0.33
C TYR A 40 -38.29 -26.44 -1.14
N GLY A 41 -38.19 -25.28 -1.81
CA GLY A 41 -39.24 -24.77 -2.70
C GLY A 41 -39.51 -25.69 -3.88
N TRP A 42 -38.46 -26.22 -4.52
CA TRP A 42 -38.60 -27.18 -5.61
C TRP A 42 -39.21 -28.51 -5.14
N LEU A 43 -38.89 -28.96 -3.93
CA LEU A 43 -39.48 -30.16 -3.34
C LEU A 43 -41.00 -30.02 -3.15
N LEU A 44 -41.46 -28.87 -2.64
CA LEU A 44 -42.88 -28.57 -2.50
C LEU A 44 -43.62 -28.48 -3.84
N TYR A 45 -42.91 -28.07 -4.90
CA TYR A 45 -43.47 -27.99 -6.25
C TYR A 45 -43.56 -29.36 -6.94
N SER A 46 -42.49 -30.18 -6.86
CA SER A 46 -42.32 -31.39 -7.66
C SER A 46 -42.99 -32.64 -7.07
N ALA A 47 -43.11 -32.75 -5.75
CA ALA A 47 -43.67 -33.93 -5.10
C ALA A 47 -45.08 -33.65 -4.53
N PRO A 48 -46.14 -34.32 -5.00
CA PRO A 48 -47.47 -34.25 -4.37
C PRO A 48 -47.58 -35.14 -3.10
N ALA A 49 -46.69 -36.13 -2.94
CA ALA A 49 -46.70 -37.11 -1.85
C ALA A 49 -46.55 -36.56 -0.41
N PRO A 50 -45.77 -35.50 -0.12
CA PRO A 50 -45.63 -34.97 1.24
C PRO A 50 -46.75 -34.01 1.67
N ARG A 51 -47.83 -33.83 0.89
CA ARG A 51 -48.92 -32.87 1.23
C ARG A 51 -49.81 -33.30 2.40
N SER A 52 -49.53 -34.43 3.05
CA SER A 52 -50.13 -34.68 4.36
C SER A 52 -49.56 -33.67 5.36
N LEU A 53 -50.46 -33.02 6.12
CA LEU A 53 -50.11 -32.00 7.11
C LEU A 53 -48.95 -32.41 8.05
N PRO A 54 -48.85 -33.65 8.57
CA PRO A 54 -47.72 -34.04 9.43
C PRO A 54 -46.38 -34.16 8.69
N SER A 55 -46.35 -34.71 7.48
CA SER A 55 -45.11 -34.85 6.70
C SER A 55 -44.54 -33.48 6.31
N LEU A 56 -45.41 -32.54 5.94
CA LEU A 56 -44.99 -31.18 5.60
C LEU A 56 -44.35 -30.47 6.80
N LEU A 57 -45.02 -30.48 7.97
CA LEU A 57 -44.47 -29.87 9.19
C LEU A 57 -43.10 -30.46 9.57
N LEU A 58 -42.94 -31.77 9.40
CA LEU A 58 -41.70 -32.48 9.75
C LEU A 58 -40.57 -32.14 8.78
N ILE A 59 -40.83 -32.09 7.46
CA ILE A 59 -39.84 -31.67 6.45
C ILE A 59 -39.44 -30.20 6.67
N THR A 60 -40.40 -29.31 6.90
CA THR A 60 -40.11 -27.90 7.21
C THR A 60 -39.25 -27.77 8.45
N ALA A 61 -39.53 -28.55 9.50
CA ALA A 61 -38.74 -28.54 10.72
C ALA A 61 -37.29 -29.00 10.48
N PHE A 62 -37.08 -30.05 9.67
CA PHE A 62 -35.73 -30.52 9.35
C PHE A 62 -34.94 -29.55 8.47
N PHE A 63 -35.55 -28.96 7.43
CA PHE A 63 -34.89 -27.92 6.63
C PHE A 63 -34.60 -26.66 7.46
N GLY A 64 -35.54 -26.26 8.31
CA GLY A 64 -35.35 -25.16 9.25
C GLY A 64 -34.18 -25.43 10.20
N LEU A 65 -34.10 -26.63 10.77
CA LEU A 65 -32.98 -27.04 11.62
C LEU A 65 -31.65 -27.06 10.86
N HIS A 66 -31.64 -27.53 9.61
CA HIS A 66 -30.44 -27.55 8.75
C HIS A 66 -29.91 -26.13 8.52
N ILE A 67 -30.81 -25.20 8.17
CA ILE A 67 -30.50 -23.79 7.96
C ILE A 67 -30.02 -23.13 9.26
N VAL A 68 -30.70 -23.37 10.39
CA VAL A 68 -30.29 -22.82 11.69
C VAL A 68 -28.89 -23.31 12.07
N LEU A 69 -28.61 -24.61 11.92
CA LEU A 69 -27.28 -25.18 12.16
C LEU A 69 -26.24 -24.58 11.21
N PHE A 70 -26.58 -24.38 9.94
CA PHE A 70 -25.71 -23.72 8.96
C PHE A 70 -25.35 -22.29 9.38
N LEU A 71 -26.33 -21.49 9.81
CA LEU A 71 -26.13 -20.12 10.28
C LEU A 71 -25.38 -20.05 11.62
N LEU A 72 -25.47 -21.09 12.43
CA LEU A 72 -24.73 -21.19 13.69
C LEU A 72 -23.30 -21.69 13.49
N ALA A 73 -23.00 -22.36 12.36
CA ALA A 73 -21.70 -22.96 12.07
C ALA A 73 -20.49 -22.01 12.23
N PRO A 74 -20.55 -20.72 11.79
CA PRO A 74 -19.46 -19.79 12.02
C PRO A 74 -19.19 -19.47 13.50
N ARG A 75 -20.17 -19.69 14.38
CA ARG A 75 -20.06 -19.49 15.84
C ARG A 75 -19.55 -20.73 16.58
N LEU A 76 -19.49 -21.89 15.95
CA LEU A 76 -18.97 -23.10 16.60
C LEU A 76 -17.45 -22.98 16.82
N PRO A 77 -16.92 -23.62 17.88
CA PRO A 77 -15.49 -23.71 18.09
C PRO A 77 -14.83 -24.36 16.86
N ARG A 78 -13.82 -23.71 16.28
CA ARG A 78 -13.05 -24.23 15.13
C ARG A 78 -12.09 -25.39 15.49
N ARG A 79 -12.44 -26.18 16.51
CA ARG A 79 -11.71 -27.39 16.91
C ARG A 79 -12.18 -28.56 16.04
N PHE A 80 -11.24 -29.40 15.62
CA PHE A 80 -11.49 -30.53 14.72
C PHE A 80 -12.65 -31.43 15.17
N GLY A 81 -12.73 -31.78 16.47
CA GLY A 81 -13.80 -32.62 17.00
C GLY A 81 -15.21 -32.00 16.93
N TRP A 82 -15.35 -30.70 17.14
CA TRP A 82 -16.64 -30.01 17.02
C TRP A 82 -17.14 -29.95 15.58
N LEU A 83 -16.22 -29.77 14.62
CA LEU A 83 -16.53 -29.75 13.19
C LEU A 83 -16.94 -31.15 12.69
N ILE A 84 -16.31 -32.21 13.19
CA ILE A 84 -16.76 -33.59 12.94
C ILE A 84 -18.16 -33.81 13.51
N GLY A 85 -18.40 -33.38 14.77
CA GLY A 85 -19.72 -33.48 15.39
C GLY A 85 -20.80 -32.75 14.59
N TYR A 86 -20.51 -31.53 14.15
CA TYR A 86 -21.37 -30.76 13.25
C TYR A 86 -21.63 -31.51 11.93
N ALA A 87 -20.59 -32.06 11.29
CA ALA A 87 -20.73 -32.82 10.05
C ALA A 87 -21.64 -34.04 10.23
N ILE A 88 -21.45 -34.81 11.31
CA ILE A 88 -22.28 -35.97 11.63
C ILE A 88 -23.74 -35.56 11.86
N VAL A 89 -23.98 -34.51 12.65
CA VAL A 89 -25.35 -34.01 12.91
C VAL A 89 -26.02 -33.56 11.61
N GLN A 90 -25.32 -32.83 10.75
CA GLN A 90 -25.82 -32.41 9.44
C GLN A 90 -26.09 -33.61 8.51
N SER A 91 -25.25 -34.64 8.51
CA SER A 91 -25.50 -35.88 7.76
C SER A 91 -26.76 -36.60 8.24
N ILE A 92 -26.91 -36.79 9.56
CA ILE A 92 -28.09 -37.44 10.15
C ILE A 92 -29.36 -36.67 9.77
N LEU A 93 -29.29 -35.34 9.78
CA LEU A 93 -30.41 -34.48 9.41
C LEU A 93 -30.78 -34.61 7.93
N ILE A 94 -29.79 -34.63 7.03
CA ILE A 94 -30.02 -34.84 5.60
C ILE A 94 -30.58 -36.25 5.35
N PHE A 95 -30.05 -37.27 6.01
CA PHE A 95 -30.59 -38.63 5.94
C PHE A 95 -32.07 -38.67 6.36
N ALA A 96 -32.42 -38.00 7.45
CA ALA A 96 -33.81 -37.90 7.93
C ALA A 96 -34.72 -37.16 6.92
N ILE A 97 -34.23 -36.10 6.27
CA ILE A 97 -34.93 -35.41 5.17
C ILE A 97 -35.20 -36.37 4.01
N VAL A 98 -34.20 -37.15 3.60
CA VAL A 98 -34.33 -38.13 2.50
C VAL A 98 -35.33 -39.23 2.86
N LEU A 99 -35.28 -39.75 4.09
CA LEU A 99 -36.18 -40.80 4.57
C LEU A 99 -37.65 -40.38 4.54
N VAL A 100 -37.95 -39.19 5.04
CA VAL A 100 -39.33 -38.66 5.12
C VAL A 100 -39.88 -38.34 3.73
N THR A 101 -39.02 -37.87 2.84
CA THR A 101 -39.43 -37.50 1.50
C THR A 101 -39.69 -38.73 0.64
N SER A 102 -39.12 -39.90 0.97
CA SER A 102 -39.31 -41.23 0.32
C SER A 102 -39.07 -41.31 -1.20
N ALA A 103 -38.79 -40.17 -1.84
CA ALA A 103 -38.64 -40.01 -3.27
C ALA A 103 -37.94 -38.68 -3.59
N THR A 104 -37.00 -38.20 -2.76
CA THR A 104 -36.17 -37.05 -3.20
C THR A 104 -35.50 -37.44 -4.50
N PRO A 105 -35.65 -36.65 -5.57
CA PRO A 105 -34.88 -36.83 -6.78
C PRO A 105 -33.40 -36.76 -6.43
N GLN A 106 -32.63 -37.78 -6.86
CA GLN A 106 -31.19 -37.92 -6.69
C GLN A 106 -30.38 -36.60 -6.73
N PRO A 107 -30.68 -35.61 -7.61
CA PRO A 107 -29.93 -34.34 -7.65
C PRO A 107 -30.02 -33.48 -6.38
N ILE A 108 -31.12 -33.51 -5.62
CA ILE A 108 -31.28 -32.66 -4.42
C ILE A 108 -30.29 -33.04 -3.34
N THR A 109 -30.24 -34.32 -3.03
CA THR A 109 -29.37 -34.88 -1.99
C THR A 109 -27.91 -34.58 -2.31
N LEU A 110 -27.55 -34.74 -3.58
CA LEU A 110 -26.22 -34.45 -4.09
C LEU A 110 -25.83 -32.97 -3.93
N LEU A 111 -26.78 -32.05 -4.11
CA LEU A 111 -26.55 -30.61 -4.04
C LEU A 111 -26.42 -30.09 -2.60
N LEU A 112 -27.26 -30.56 -1.67
CA LEU A 112 -27.12 -30.27 -0.23
C LEU A 112 -25.78 -30.76 0.30
N PHE A 113 -25.37 -31.97 -0.13
CA PHE A 113 -24.10 -32.54 0.28
C PHE A 113 -22.90 -31.79 -0.29
N ALA A 114 -22.95 -31.40 -1.57
CA ALA A 114 -21.88 -30.62 -2.19
C ALA A 114 -21.73 -29.23 -1.55
N ALA A 115 -22.84 -28.58 -1.16
CA ALA A 115 -22.83 -27.32 -0.42
C ALA A 115 -22.16 -27.45 0.97
N LEU A 116 -22.46 -28.51 1.72
CA LEU A 116 -21.82 -28.76 3.02
C LEU A 116 -20.31 -29.07 2.90
N ALA A 117 -19.90 -29.83 1.88
CA ALA A 117 -18.47 -30.07 1.61
C ALA A 117 -17.73 -28.75 1.31
N ALA A 118 -18.36 -27.85 0.54
CA ALA A 118 -17.84 -26.52 0.29
C ALA A 118 -17.82 -25.64 1.56
N GLN A 119 -18.82 -25.75 2.43
CA GLN A 119 -18.87 -25.07 3.73
C GLN A 119 -17.70 -25.48 4.64
N MET A 120 -17.27 -26.75 4.61
CA MET A 120 -16.11 -27.20 5.39
C MET A 120 -14.83 -26.43 5.01
N VAL A 121 -14.61 -26.15 3.73
CA VAL A 121 -13.47 -25.34 3.26
C VAL A 121 -13.52 -23.91 3.84
N ALA A 122 -14.71 -23.32 3.88
CA ALA A 122 -14.93 -22.00 4.46
C ALA A 122 -14.72 -21.98 5.99
N LEU A 123 -15.21 -22.99 6.72
CA LEU A 123 -15.04 -23.08 8.18
C LEU A 123 -13.57 -23.25 8.61
N PHE A 124 -12.77 -23.92 7.79
CA PHE A 124 -11.33 -24.06 8.00
C PHE A 124 -10.50 -22.89 7.45
N GLN A 125 -11.13 -21.76 7.06
CA GLN A 125 -10.44 -20.56 6.55
C GLN A 125 -9.43 -20.88 5.42
N GLY A 126 -9.80 -21.80 4.52
CA GLY A 126 -8.92 -22.20 3.42
C GLY A 126 -7.81 -23.20 3.80
N ALA A 127 -7.75 -23.71 5.03
CA ALA A 127 -6.87 -24.82 5.37
C ALA A 127 -7.36 -26.13 4.71
N ILE A 128 -6.84 -26.40 3.51
CA ILE A 128 -7.37 -27.45 2.62
C ILE A 128 -7.22 -28.87 3.18
N ARG A 129 -6.16 -29.16 3.96
CA ARG A 129 -5.86 -30.51 4.47
C ARG A 129 -6.96 -31.05 5.41
N PRO A 130 -7.34 -30.38 6.52
CA PRO A 130 -8.42 -30.85 7.38
C PRO A 130 -9.78 -30.78 6.68
N ALA A 131 -10.00 -29.81 5.78
CA ALA A 131 -11.22 -29.72 4.99
C ALA A 131 -11.42 -30.95 4.09
N ILE A 132 -10.38 -31.42 3.40
CA ILE A 132 -10.43 -32.67 2.62
C ILE A 132 -10.78 -33.86 3.52
N GLY A 133 -10.16 -33.96 4.70
CA GLY A 133 -10.43 -35.06 5.63
C GLY A 133 -11.89 -35.13 6.09
N VAL A 134 -12.45 -33.99 6.51
CA VAL A 134 -13.86 -33.92 6.94
C VAL A 134 -14.81 -34.11 5.76
N SER A 135 -14.51 -33.55 4.58
CA SER A 135 -15.32 -33.76 3.38
C SER A 135 -15.27 -35.21 2.88
N ALA A 136 -14.15 -35.92 3.04
CA ALA A 136 -14.04 -37.34 2.72
C ALA A 136 -14.87 -38.22 3.68
N LEU A 137 -14.83 -37.93 4.98
CA LEU A 137 -15.72 -38.57 5.95
C LEU A 137 -17.18 -38.32 5.58
N PHE A 138 -17.51 -37.07 5.25
CA PHE A 138 -18.84 -36.69 4.85
C PHE A 138 -19.29 -37.45 3.59
N LEU A 139 -18.47 -37.49 2.55
CA LEU A 139 -18.71 -38.27 1.34
C LEU A 139 -18.94 -39.76 1.63
N SER A 140 -18.22 -40.34 2.59
CA SER A 140 -18.43 -41.75 2.97
C SER A 140 -19.83 -41.97 3.56
N ILE A 141 -20.33 -41.03 4.36
CA ILE A 141 -21.70 -41.08 4.91
C ILE A 141 -22.72 -40.94 3.78
N VAL A 142 -22.50 -40.00 2.85
CA VAL A 142 -23.35 -39.84 1.67
C VAL A 142 -23.44 -41.12 0.83
N VAL A 143 -22.32 -41.81 0.64
CA VAL A 143 -22.28 -43.06 -0.12
C VAL A 143 -23.07 -44.15 0.60
N ILE A 144 -22.98 -44.23 1.93
CA ILE A 144 -23.76 -45.17 2.75
C ILE A 144 -25.26 -44.88 2.60
N ASP A 145 -25.66 -43.62 2.73
CA ASP A 145 -27.05 -43.18 2.55
C ASP A 145 -27.55 -43.54 1.14
N TYR A 146 -26.74 -43.25 0.12
CA TYR A 146 -27.07 -43.56 -1.26
C TYR A 146 -27.26 -45.06 -1.51
N LEU A 147 -26.35 -45.88 -0.99
CA LEU A 147 -26.43 -47.35 -1.08
C LEU A 147 -27.68 -47.90 -0.38
N PHE A 148 -28.08 -47.31 0.75
CA PHE A 148 -29.28 -47.73 1.49
C PHE A 148 -30.56 -47.57 0.66
N PHE A 149 -30.70 -46.46 -0.08
CA PHE A 149 -31.91 -46.18 -0.86
C PHE A 149 -31.90 -46.77 -2.28
N TRP A 150 -30.73 -46.82 -2.94
CA TRP A 150 -30.63 -47.12 -4.38
C TRP A 150 -29.81 -48.38 -4.70
N GLY A 151 -29.11 -48.93 -3.72
CA GLY A 151 -28.29 -50.12 -3.89
C GLY A 151 -27.04 -49.93 -4.75
N TRP A 152 -26.33 -51.04 -5.00
CA TRP A 152 -25.01 -51.03 -5.64
C TRP A 152 -25.01 -50.69 -7.13
N SER A 153 -26.11 -50.96 -7.84
CA SER A 153 -26.20 -50.79 -9.30
C SER A 153 -26.07 -49.34 -9.74
N ALA A 154 -26.47 -48.39 -8.90
CA ALA A 154 -26.44 -46.96 -9.22
C ALA A 154 -25.18 -46.23 -8.67
N LEU A 155 -24.34 -46.92 -7.88
CA LEU A 155 -23.18 -46.34 -7.20
C LEU A 155 -22.18 -45.69 -8.15
N LEU A 156 -21.87 -46.36 -9.27
CA LEU A 156 -20.87 -45.87 -10.22
C LEU A 156 -21.31 -44.54 -10.85
N GLY A 157 -22.57 -44.45 -11.28
CA GLY A 157 -23.13 -43.21 -11.81
C GLY A 157 -23.16 -42.08 -10.76
N PHE A 158 -23.51 -42.40 -9.52
CA PHE A 158 -23.49 -41.45 -8.41
C PHE A 158 -22.09 -40.89 -8.12
N LEU A 159 -21.07 -41.75 -8.04
CA LEU A 159 -19.70 -41.33 -7.79
C LEU A 159 -19.12 -40.50 -8.94
N LEU A 160 -19.45 -40.87 -10.20
CA LEU A 160 -19.04 -40.12 -11.40
C LEU A 160 -19.53 -38.67 -11.39
N VAL A 161 -20.65 -38.37 -10.73
CA VAL A 161 -21.18 -37.00 -10.64
C VAL A 161 -20.74 -36.32 -9.34
N THR A 162 -20.83 -37.03 -8.21
CA THR A 162 -20.62 -36.44 -6.88
C THR A 162 -19.17 -36.06 -6.64
N LEU A 163 -18.22 -36.93 -7.01
CA LEU A 163 -16.79 -36.66 -6.82
C LEU A 163 -16.32 -35.40 -7.56
N PRO A 164 -16.53 -35.26 -8.89
CA PRO A 164 -16.09 -34.06 -9.59
C PRO A 164 -16.86 -32.82 -9.14
N LEU A 165 -18.17 -32.91 -8.85
CA LEU A 165 -18.92 -31.75 -8.38
C LEU A 165 -18.41 -31.25 -7.03
N THR A 166 -18.23 -32.15 -6.06
CA THR A 166 -17.72 -31.79 -4.72
C THR A 166 -16.30 -31.24 -4.81
N ALA A 167 -15.42 -31.88 -5.58
CA ALA A 167 -14.06 -31.38 -5.82
C ALA A 167 -14.06 -30.00 -6.49
N PHE A 168 -14.93 -29.79 -7.48
CA PHE A 168 -15.07 -28.50 -8.18
C PHE A 168 -15.55 -27.39 -7.24
N LEU A 169 -16.61 -27.63 -6.45
CA LEU A 169 -17.10 -26.62 -5.51
C LEU A 169 -16.08 -26.33 -4.40
N MET A 170 -15.41 -27.35 -3.87
CA MET A 170 -14.32 -27.15 -2.91
C MET A 170 -13.17 -26.34 -3.51
N ALA A 171 -12.77 -26.64 -4.75
CA ALA A 171 -11.72 -25.90 -5.45
C ALA A 171 -12.12 -24.44 -5.69
N LEU A 172 -13.37 -24.19 -6.09
CA LEU A 172 -13.91 -22.85 -6.30
C LEU A 172 -13.86 -22.02 -5.00
N VAL A 173 -14.39 -22.56 -3.90
CA VAL A 173 -14.38 -21.87 -2.59
C VAL A 173 -12.95 -21.68 -2.09
N TYR A 174 -12.08 -22.68 -2.23
CA TYR A 174 -10.67 -22.57 -1.85
C TYR A 174 -9.93 -21.48 -2.64
N LEU A 175 -10.10 -21.45 -3.96
CA LEU A 175 -9.46 -20.46 -4.82
C LEU A 175 -9.97 -19.05 -4.51
N TYR A 176 -11.28 -18.90 -4.30
CA TYR A 176 -11.88 -17.63 -3.92
C TYR A 176 -11.30 -17.11 -2.59
N LEU A 177 -11.28 -17.93 -1.54
CA LEU A 177 -10.73 -17.53 -0.24
C LEU A 177 -9.24 -17.16 -0.34
N ARG A 178 -8.48 -17.94 -1.11
CA ARG A 178 -7.06 -17.66 -1.35
C ARG A 178 -6.84 -16.35 -2.11
N GLN A 179 -7.64 -16.10 -3.13
CA GLN A 179 -7.58 -14.85 -3.91
C GLN A 179 -7.97 -13.65 -3.04
N MET A 180 -8.97 -13.80 -2.17
CA MET A 180 -9.39 -12.73 -1.27
C MET A 180 -8.29 -12.36 -0.27
N HIS A 181 -7.67 -13.36 0.37
CA HIS A 181 -6.52 -13.12 1.26
C HIS A 181 -5.37 -12.43 0.54
N ALA A 182 -5.02 -12.89 -0.67
CA ALA A 182 -3.97 -12.26 -1.47
C ALA A 182 -4.29 -10.81 -1.84
N HIS A 183 -5.55 -10.49 -2.17
CA HIS A 183 -5.96 -9.12 -2.45
C HIS A 183 -5.91 -8.22 -1.21
N GLN A 184 -6.30 -8.73 -0.03
CA GLN A 184 -6.21 -7.98 1.22
C GLN A 184 -4.76 -7.66 1.59
N GLU A 185 -3.86 -8.64 1.47
CA GLU A 185 -2.42 -8.43 1.69
C GLU A 185 -1.84 -7.41 0.71
N ALA A 186 -2.16 -7.53 -0.58
CA ALA A 186 -1.68 -6.60 -1.61
C ALA A 186 -2.12 -5.15 -1.34
N GLN A 187 -3.36 -4.94 -0.92
CA GLN A 187 -3.85 -3.60 -0.56
C GLN A 187 -3.20 -3.07 0.71
N GLY A 188 -2.95 -3.92 1.71
CA GLY A 188 -2.18 -3.55 2.89
C GLY A 188 -0.77 -3.09 2.52
N LEU A 189 -0.12 -3.78 1.58
CA LEU A 189 1.22 -3.41 1.10
C LEU A 189 1.20 -2.11 0.29
N LEU A 190 0.19 -1.88 -0.57
CA LEU A 190 0.06 -0.62 -1.32
C LEU A 190 -0.11 0.59 -0.40
N THR A 191 -0.98 0.49 0.59
CA THR A 191 -1.17 1.57 1.58
C THR A 191 0.10 1.84 2.40
N ALA A 192 0.85 0.80 2.77
CA ALA A 192 2.14 0.95 3.45
C ALA A 192 3.20 1.61 2.54
N LEU A 193 3.24 1.26 1.25
CA LEU A 193 4.14 1.85 0.26
C LEU A 193 3.83 3.34 0.06
N GLU A 194 2.55 3.70 -0.10
CA GLU A 194 2.11 5.09 -0.24
C GLU A 194 2.52 5.93 0.97
N ALA A 195 2.31 5.40 2.19
CA ALA A 195 2.72 6.06 3.42
C ALA A 195 4.25 6.25 3.50
N ALA A 196 5.04 5.24 3.13
CA ALA A 196 6.49 5.34 3.09
C ALA A 196 6.98 6.36 2.05
N HIS A 197 6.35 6.40 0.87
CA HIS A 197 6.66 7.37 -0.17
C HIS A 197 6.39 8.80 0.28
N GLN A 198 5.25 9.06 0.93
CA GLN A 198 4.95 10.38 1.51
C GLN A 198 5.97 10.78 2.59
N GLN A 199 6.41 9.85 3.42
CA GLN A 199 7.45 10.12 4.42
C GLN A 199 8.80 10.47 3.80
N LEU A 200 9.19 9.75 2.74
CA LEU A 200 10.41 10.03 2.00
C LEU A 200 10.35 11.40 1.32
N ALA A 201 9.23 11.74 0.67
CA ALA A 201 9.03 13.05 0.06
C ALA A 201 9.12 14.18 1.11
N ALA A 202 8.48 14.02 2.27
CA ALA A 202 8.57 14.98 3.36
C ALA A 202 10.00 15.12 3.94
N TYR A 203 10.75 14.02 4.00
CA TYR A 203 12.14 14.05 4.44
C TYR A 203 13.05 14.72 3.41
N ALA A 204 12.86 14.44 2.12
CA ALA A 204 13.58 15.07 1.02
C ALA A 204 13.39 16.59 1.04
N ALA A 205 12.15 17.07 1.09
CA ALA A 205 11.83 18.51 1.18
C ALA A 205 12.47 19.16 2.42
N ARG A 206 12.54 18.43 3.55
CA ARG A 206 13.20 18.94 4.76
C ARG A 206 14.72 18.99 4.63
N VAL A 207 15.33 18.00 4.00
CA VAL A 207 16.78 18.00 3.74
C VAL A 207 17.13 19.14 2.79
N GLU A 208 16.33 19.36 1.76
CA GLU A 208 16.49 20.46 0.82
C GLU A 208 16.47 21.83 1.52
N ASP A 209 15.43 22.12 2.32
CA ASP A 209 15.32 23.37 3.09
C ASP A 209 16.51 23.59 4.05
N LEU A 210 16.93 22.52 4.73
CA LEU A 210 18.11 22.56 5.60
C LEU A 210 19.40 22.80 4.81
N THR A 211 19.52 22.21 3.62
CA THR A 211 20.69 22.35 2.75
C THR A 211 20.76 23.77 2.18
N LEU A 212 19.64 24.31 1.67
CA LEU A 212 19.55 25.70 1.21
C LEU A 212 19.90 26.68 2.33
N THR A 213 19.39 26.45 3.54
CA THR A 213 19.70 27.30 4.70
C THR A 213 21.17 27.20 5.10
N ALA A 214 21.74 26.00 5.11
CA ALA A 214 23.16 25.79 5.41
C ALA A 214 24.07 26.47 4.38
N GLU A 215 23.71 26.41 3.09
CA GLU A 215 24.50 27.03 2.03
C GLU A 215 24.41 28.56 2.10
N ARG A 216 23.24 29.13 2.38
CA ARG A 216 23.10 30.58 2.67
C ARG A 216 23.99 31.02 3.83
N GLN A 217 24.06 30.24 4.92
CA GLN A 217 24.92 30.55 6.07
C GLN A 217 26.41 30.40 5.75
N ARG A 218 26.78 29.45 4.89
CA ARG A 218 28.15 29.30 4.41
C ARG A 218 28.55 30.51 3.56
N LEU A 219 27.73 30.87 2.57
CA LEU A 219 27.96 32.01 1.69
C LEU A 219 28.07 33.33 2.46
N ALA A 220 27.19 33.55 3.45
CA ALA A 220 27.26 34.74 4.31
C ALA A 220 28.59 34.85 5.08
N ARG A 221 29.13 33.73 5.57
CA ARG A 221 30.43 33.70 6.25
C ARG A 221 31.58 33.97 5.29
N GLU A 222 31.58 33.34 4.12
CA GLU A 222 32.63 33.52 3.12
C GLU A 222 32.69 34.96 2.60
N LEU A 223 31.53 35.59 2.39
CA LEU A 223 31.43 37.01 2.09
C LEU A 223 31.94 37.90 3.24
N HIS A 224 31.54 37.59 4.48
CA HIS A 224 31.98 38.36 5.64
C HIS A 224 33.49 38.29 5.83
N ASP A 225 34.09 37.11 5.70
CA ASP A 225 35.54 36.91 5.81
C ASP A 225 36.29 37.68 4.72
N THR A 226 35.80 37.63 3.47
CA THR A 226 36.39 38.37 2.35
C THR A 226 36.31 39.89 2.56
N LEU A 227 35.18 40.40 3.05
CA LEU A 227 34.99 41.81 3.38
C LEU A 227 35.90 42.25 4.54
N ALA A 228 35.95 41.48 5.63
CA ALA A 228 36.79 41.77 6.79
C ALA A 228 38.27 41.81 6.40
N GLN A 229 38.73 40.87 5.58
CA GLN A 229 40.11 40.83 5.08
C GLN A 229 40.43 42.03 4.17
N GLY A 230 39.48 42.44 3.32
CA GLY A 230 39.60 43.64 2.49
C GLY A 230 39.72 44.92 3.32
N LEU A 231 38.87 45.07 4.35
CA LEU A 231 38.89 46.21 5.27
C LEU A 231 40.20 46.28 6.08
N ALA A 232 40.69 45.16 6.58
CA ALA A 232 41.98 45.10 7.27
C ALA A 232 43.14 45.56 6.36
N GLY A 233 43.13 45.14 5.08
CA GLY A 233 44.12 45.57 4.10
C GLY A 233 44.07 47.06 3.75
N LEU A 234 42.89 47.69 3.84
CA LEU A 234 42.74 49.15 3.69
C LEU A 234 43.24 49.89 4.93
N LEU A 235 42.97 49.38 6.13
CA LEU A 235 43.45 49.96 7.38
C LEU A 235 44.99 50.02 7.41
N LEU A 236 45.65 48.91 7.06
CA LEU A 236 47.12 48.86 6.96
C LEU A 236 47.70 49.84 5.93
N GLN A 237 47.01 50.06 4.80
CA GLN A 237 47.42 51.06 3.81
C GLN A 237 47.28 52.49 4.34
N LEU A 238 46.25 52.76 5.17
CA LEU A 238 46.07 54.06 5.83
C LEU A 238 47.11 54.31 6.91
N GLU A 239 47.45 53.31 7.73
CA GLU A 239 48.56 53.40 8.70
C GLU A 239 49.91 53.70 8.01
N GLN A 240 50.17 53.08 6.85
CA GLN A 240 51.35 53.39 6.04
C GLN A 240 51.36 54.84 5.55
N VAL A 241 50.20 55.38 5.14
CA VAL A 241 50.04 56.78 4.73
C VAL A 241 50.40 57.71 5.89
N GLU A 242 49.86 57.46 7.09
CA GLU A 242 50.13 58.26 8.28
C GLU A 242 51.63 58.30 8.60
N SER A 243 52.28 57.14 8.65
CA SER A 243 53.74 57.04 8.89
C SER A 243 54.58 57.74 7.80
N HIS A 244 54.14 57.76 6.54
CA HIS A 244 54.85 58.48 5.46
C HIS A 244 54.65 60.00 5.53
N LEU A 245 53.49 60.47 5.98
CA LEU A 245 53.21 61.89 6.21
C LEU A 245 54.03 62.43 7.38
N GLU A 246 54.13 61.69 8.49
CA GLU A 246 54.98 62.05 9.64
C GLU A 246 56.46 62.23 9.27
N ARG A 247 56.93 61.47 8.28
CA ARG A 247 58.31 61.54 7.75
C ARG A 247 58.51 62.60 6.66
N GLY A 248 57.51 63.44 6.38
CA GLY A 248 57.56 64.50 5.36
C GLY A 248 57.49 64.02 3.90
N ASN A 249 57.23 62.73 3.65
CA ASN A 249 57.20 62.13 2.31
C ASN A 249 55.80 62.22 1.67
N THR A 250 55.34 63.45 1.42
CA THR A 250 54.00 63.77 0.91
C THR A 250 53.67 63.12 -0.45
N VAL A 251 54.64 63.06 -1.37
CA VAL A 251 54.46 62.45 -2.70
C VAL A 251 54.13 60.95 -2.61
N ARG A 252 54.79 60.23 -1.69
CA ARG A 252 54.60 58.78 -1.52
C ARG A 252 53.29 58.48 -0.79
N ALA A 253 52.93 59.30 0.20
CA ALA A 253 51.62 59.24 0.86
C ALA A 253 50.46 59.42 -0.14
N GLN A 254 50.55 60.41 -1.04
CA GLN A 254 49.55 60.62 -2.10
C GLN A 254 49.43 59.45 -3.09
N SER A 255 50.53 58.72 -3.35
CA SER A 255 50.50 57.54 -4.22
C SER A 255 49.78 56.37 -3.55
N ILE A 256 50.05 56.13 -2.27
CA ILE A 256 49.40 55.04 -1.49
C ILE A 256 47.90 55.34 -1.33
N ILE A 257 47.52 56.59 -1.05
CA ILE A 257 46.10 56.99 -0.99
C ILE A 257 45.37 56.68 -2.31
N ARG A 258 45.98 57.01 -3.46
CA ARG A 258 45.37 56.73 -4.78
C ARG A 258 45.20 55.23 -5.01
N GLN A 259 46.19 54.41 -4.64
CA GLN A 259 46.10 52.96 -4.75
C GLN A 259 45.07 52.35 -3.80
N ALA A 260 45.01 52.83 -2.55
CA ALA A 260 44.01 52.40 -1.57
C ALA A 260 42.60 52.74 -2.02
N MET A 261 42.37 53.94 -2.57
CA MET A 261 41.07 54.33 -3.14
C MET A 261 40.68 53.49 -4.35
N ALA A 262 41.61 53.15 -5.25
CA ALA A 262 41.34 52.27 -6.38
C ALA A 262 40.94 50.86 -5.88
N ARG A 263 41.74 50.26 -4.99
CA ARG A 263 41.46 48.94 -4.41
C ARG A 263 40.16 48.91 -3.62
N ALA A 264 39.81 49.97 -2.89
CA ALA A 264 38.55 50.07 -2.18
C ALA A 264 37.35 50.09 -3.13
N ARG A 265 37.46 50.79 -4.27
CA ARG A 265 36.41 50.82 -5.30
C ARG A 265 36.22 49.45 -5.95
N ASP A 266 37.31 48.78 -6.32
CA ASP A 266 37.26 47.45 -6.92
C ASP A 266 36.60 46.45 -5.95
N ARG A 267 37.03 46.43 -4.67
CA ARG A 267 36.43 45.55 -3.65
C ARG A 267 34.97 45.86 -3.36
N LEU A 268 34.56 47.12 -3.43
CA LEU A 268 33.15 47.49 -3.26
C LEU A 268 32.31 47.05 -4.47
N ALA A 269 32.88 47.09 -5.68
CA ALA A 269 32.24 46.60 -6.89
C ALA A 269 32.08 45.07 -6.84
N ASP A 270 33.14 44.33 -6.48
CA ASP A 270 33.12 42.88 -6.32
C ASP A 270 32.08 42.44 -5.27
N ALA A 271 32.02 43.14 -4.13
CA ALA A 271 31.04 42.85 -3.08
C ALA A 271 29.59 43.12 -3.53
N ARG A 272 29.36 44.17 -4.32
CA ARG A 272 28.03 44.44 -4.89
C ARG A 272 27.63 43.38 -5.90
N HIS A 273 28.53 43.00 -6.81
CA HIS A 273 28.28 41.93 -7.76
C HIS A 273 27.94 40.61 -7.06
N ALA A 274 28.70 40.21 -6.04
CA ALA A 274 28.42 39.00 -5.29
C ALA A 274 27.06 39.03 -4.56
N ILE A 275 26.64 40.18 -4.04
CA ILE A 275 25.32 40.36 -3.40
C ILE A 275 24.19 40.36 -4.44
N ASP A 276 24.38 41.00 -5.59
CA ASP A 276 23.41 41.03 -6.67
C ASP A 276 23.20 39.62 -7.24
N ASP A 277 24.27 38.85 -7.48
CA ASP A 277 24.21 37.45 -7.89
C ASP A 277 23.41 36.57 -6.91
N LEU A 278 23.58 36.79 -5.59
CA LEU A 278 22.81 36.11 -4.55
C LEU A 278 21.34 36.52 -4.49
N ARG A 279 20.99 37.71 -4.99
CA ARG A 279 19.62 38.23 -4.97
C ARG A 279 18.84 37.81 -6.21
N SER A 280 19.52 37.61 -7.33
CA SER A 280 18.99 36.97 -8.53
C SER A 280 18.92 35.45 -8.36
N GLY A 281 18.18 34.99 -7.34
CA GLY A 281 17.85 33.57 -7.13
C GLY A 281 16.93 32.97 -8.20
N ASP A 282 16.92 33.52 -9.42
CA ASP A 282 16.15 33.09 -10.58
C ASP A 282 17.07 32.35 -11.58
N PHE A 283 18.01 31.58 -11.03
CA PHE A 283 19.10 30.91 -11.75
C PHE A 283 18.61 29.89 -12.80
N LEU A 284 17.31 29.55 -12.79
CA LEU A 284 16.73 28.52 -13.64
C LEU A 284 16.11 29.04 -14.94
N LEU A 285 15.88 30.36 -15.08
CA LEU A 285 15.24 30.88 -16.29
C LEU A 285 16.22 31.22 -17.42
N ASP A 286 17.53 31.29 -17.16
CA ASP A 286 18.46 31.75 -18.20
C ASP A 286 19.91 31.26 -18.07
N VAL A 287 20.11 29.96 -17.82
CA VAL A 287 21.46 29.36 -17.73
C VAL A 287 22.17 29.43 -19.09
N ASN A 288 21.45 29.27 -20.21
CA ASN A 288 22.06 29.27 -21.54
C ASN A 288 22.62 30.66 -21.89
N ASP A 289 21.86 31.73 -21.66
CA ASP A 289 22.33 33.06 -22.05
C ASP A 289 23.47 33.53 -21.14
N ASN A 290 23.43 33.17 -19.85
CA ASN A 290 24.54 33.45 -18.92
C ASN A 290 25.84 32.73 -19.29
N VAL A 291 25.77 31.46 -19.71
CA VAL A 291 26.98 30.73 -20.12
C VAL A 291 27.52 31.27 -21.44
N CYS A 292 26.68 31.60 -22.41
CA CYS A 292 27.16 32.20 -23.65
C CYS A 292 27.74 33.62 -23.44
N ALA A 293 27.16 34.43 -22.54
CA ALA A 293 27.73 35.72 -22.17
C ALA A 293 29.14 35.59 -21.54
N GLU A 294 29.38 34.53 -20.76
CA GLU A 294 30.70 34.28 -20.17
C GLU A 294 31.73 33.77 -21.19
N VAL A 295 31.29 32.92 -22.13
CA VAL A 295 32.12 32.50 -23.28
C VAL A 295 32.52 33.72 -24.10
N ASP A 296 31.61 34.65 -24.36
CA ASP A 296 31.91 35.89 -25.10
C ASP A 296 32.90 36.79 -24.35
N ARG A 297 32.74 36.93 -23.03
CA ARG A 297 33.71 37.64 -22.17
C ARG A 297 35.11 37.02 -22.24
N PHE A 298 35.19 35.69 -22.23
CA PHE A 298 36.45 34.97 -22.35
C PHE A 298 37.11 35.16 -23.72
N CYS A 299 36.34 35.11 -24.82
CA CYS A 299 36.88 35.35 -26.16
C CYS A 299 37.41 36.78 -26.30
N ALA A 300 36.70 37.76 -25.74
CA ALA A 300 37.11 39.16 -25.74
C ALA A 300 38.41 39.39 -24.94
N ALA A 301 38.57 38.71 -23.80
CA ALA A 301 39.74 38.85 -22.94
C ALA A 301 41.00 38.14 -23.49
N THR A 302 40.83 37.04 -24.24
CA THR A 302 41.93 36.18 -24.70
C THR A 302 42.27 36.33 -26.18
N ALA A 303 41.44 37.05 -26.95
CA ALA A 303 41.52 37.17 -28.41
C ALA A 303 41.51 35.82 -29.16
N LEU A 304 41.10 34.73 -28.50
CA LEU A 304 40.90 33.43 -29.11
C LEU A 304 39.47 33.36 -29.68
N PRO A 305 39.28 32.84 -30.91
CA PRO A 305 37.95 32.65 -31.46
C PRO A 305 37.26 31.49 -30.74
N CYS A 306 36.15 31.76 -30.08
CA CYS A 306 35.29 30.76 -29.48
C CYS A 306 33.86 30.86 -30.01
N HIS A 307 33.12 29.75 -29.93
CA HIS A 307 31.73 29.64 -30.39
C HIS A 307 30.92 29.00 -29.27
N CYS A 308 29.86 29.66 -28.83
CA CYS A 308 28.92 29.10 -27.87
C CYS A 308 27.79 28.39 -28.61
N ALA A 309 27.67 27.08 -28.44
CA ALA A 309 26.56 26.28 -28.96
C ALA A 309 26.04 25.37 -27.85
N LEU A 310 25.14 25.90 -27.03
CA LEU A 310 24.45 25.17 -25.97
C LEU A 310 23.05 24.78 -26.44
N GLN A 311 22.81 23.47 -26.51
CA GLN A 311 21.49 22.88 -26.71
C GLN A 311 21.07 22.21 -25.41
N ALA A 312 20.40 22.96 -24.54
CA ALA A 312 19.73 22.37 -23.40
C ALA A 312 18.47 21.63 -23.90
N PRO A 313 18.19 20.39 -23.44
CA PRO A 313 16.90 19.77 -23.67
C PRO A 313 15.80 20.66 -23.07
N ALA A 314 14.69 20.86 -23.79
CA ALA A 314 13.58 21.74 -23.38
C ALA A 314 12.95 21.38 -22.02
N GLN A 315 13.30 20.22 -21.47
CA GLN A 315 12.96 19.77 -20.13
C GLN A 315 14.21 19.10 -19.53
N LEU A 316 14.82 19.75 -18.53
CA LEU A 316 15.74 19.05 -17.65
C LEU A 316 14.95 17.95 -16.90
N PRO A 317 15.56 16.78 -16.62
CA PRO A 317 14.91 15.77 -15.79
C PRO A 317 14.47 16.41 -14.47
N LEU A 318 13.28 16.07 -13.99
CA LEU A 318 12.60 16.63 -12.80
C LEU A 318 13.43 16.64 -11.49
N VAL A 319 14.64 16.08 -11.50
CA VAL A 319 15.58 15.97 -10.37
C VAL A 319 16.28 17.31 -10.04
N LEU A 320 16.05 18.37 -10.82
CA LEU A 320 16.57 19.73 -10.58
C LEU A 320 15.44 20.77 -10.45
N HIS A 321 14.18 20.34 -10.35
CA HIS A 321 13.02 21.22 -10.13
C HIS A 321 12.56 21.29 -8.66
N GLU A 322 13.26 20.61 -7.76
CA GLU A 322 13.11 20.75 -6.30
C GLU A 322 14.43 21.30 -5.74
#